data_AF-A0A348AJC7-F1
#
_entry.id   AF-A0A348AJC7-F1
#
_cell.length_a   1.000
_cell.length_b   1.000
_cell.length_c   1.000
_cell.angle_alpha   90.00
_cell.angle_beta   90.00
_cell.angle_gamma   90.00
#
_symmetry.space_group_name_H-M   'P 1'
#
loop_
_entity.id
_entity.type
_entity.pdbx_description
1 polymer ?
#
loop_
_entity_poly.entity_id
_entity_poly.type
_entity_poly.pdbx_seq_one_letter_code
_entity_poly.pdbx_strand_id
1 'polypeptide(L)' 'MRRATFIRILTAIKLVSNNVSVVENFNNKALVTIRVREITGESAKQFRSFRKVLSYCSYFNVKAEDGGLAVTLEFEWL' A
#
# COMPACT_ATOMS: atom_id res chain seq x y z
N MET A 1 15.46 -1.21 -0.25
CA MET A 1 14.89 -0.81 -1.57
C MET A 1 15.57 0.46 -2.10
N ARG A 2 15.56 0.77 -3.42
CA ARG A 2 15.94 2.11 -3.95
C ARG A 2 14.74 3.07 -3.92
N ARG A 3 14.94 4.36 -3.62
CA ARG A 3 13.88 5.40 -3.60
C ARG A 3 13.00 5.43 -4.87
N ALA A 4 13.58 5.22 -6.04
CA ALA A 4 12.83 5.16 -7.30
C ALA A 4 11.80 4.01 -7.34
N THR A 5 12.12 2.86 -6.73
CA THR A 5 11.20 1.73 -6.61
C THR A 5 10.06 2.08 -5.65
N PHE A 6 10.36 2.77 -4.55
CA PHE A 6 9.35 3.25 -3.60
C PHE A 6 8.34 4.18 -4.28
N ILE A 7 8.80 5.19 -5.04
CA ILE A 7 7.93 6.10 -5.80
C ILE A 7 7.03 5.32 -6.77
N ARG A 8 7.56 4.32 -7.48
CA ARG A 8 6.77 3.47 -8.41
C ARG A 8 5.68 2.68 -7.68
N ILE A 9 5.96 2.18 -6.48
CA ILE A 9 5.00 1.46 -5.65
C ILE A 9 3.88 2.41 -5.18
N LEU A 10 4.25 3.59 -4.70
CA LEU A 10 3.33 4.62 -4.24
C LEU A 10 2.35 5.04 -5.34
N THR A 11 2.86 5.24 -6.56
CA THR A 11 2.04 5.49 -7.75
C THR A 11 1.14 4.30 -8.08
N ALA A 12 1.65 3.06 -8.02
CA ALA A 12 0.85 1.87 -8.28
C ALA A 12 -0.31 1.73 -7.29
N ILE A 13 -0.08 1.96 -5.99
CA ILE A 13 -1.10 1.94 -4.94
C ILE A 13 -2.20 2.98 -5.23
N LYS A 14 -1.81 4.22 -5.56
CA LYS A 14 -2.76 5.29 -5.93
C LYS A 14 -3.59 4.97 -7.18
N LEU A 15 -3.06 4.19 -8.11
CA LEU A 15 -3.76 3.82 -9.35
C LEU A 15 -4.80 2.71 -9.14
N VAL A 16 -4.63 1.86 -8.12
CA VAL A 16 -5.52 0.71 -7.88
C VAL A 16 -6.50 0.91 -6.73
N SER A 17 -6.28 1.92 -5.88
CA SER A 17 -7.05 2.16 -4.66
C SER A 17 -7.51 3.62 -4.57
N ASN A 18 -8.82 3.81 -4.37
CA ASN A 18 -9.45 5.14 -4.35
C ASN A 18 -9.25 5.91 -3.03
N ASN A 19 -8.75 5.25 -1.97
CA ASN A 19 -8.70 5.78 -0.60
C ASN A 19 -7.33 5.50 0.07
N VAL A 20 -6.27 6.02 -0.54
CA VAL A 20 -4.90 5.82 -0.08
C VAL A 20 -4.43 7.05 0.70
N SER A 21 -4.05 6.85 1.95
CA SER A 21 -3.30 7.84 2.74
C SER A 21 -1.86 7.37 2.88
N VAL A 22 -0.91 8.27 2.64
CA VAL A 22 0.52 7.96 2.72
C VAL A 22 1.15 8.87 3.75
N VAL A 23 1.82 8.27 4.73
CA VAL A 23 2.60 8.97 5.74
C VAL A 23 4.06 8.51 5.59
N GLU A 24 4.88 9.38 5.03
CA GLU A 24 6.32 9.14 4.93
C GLU A 24 7.01 9.54 6.24
N ASN A 25 7.93 8.73 6.74
CA ASN A 25 8.80 9.08 7.86
C ASN A 25 10.24 9.26 7.34
N PHE A 26 11.01 10.11 8.02
CA PHE A 26 12.39 10.48 7.66
C PHE A 26 13.42 9.35 7.86
N ASN A 27 13.04 8.22 8.49
CA ASN A 27 13.94 7.10 8.79
C ASN A 27 14.09 6.08 7.64
N ASN A 28 14.07 6.55 6.39
CA ASN A 28 14.03 5.68 5.21
C ASN A 28 12.88 4.65 5.23
N LYS A 29 11.80 5.00 5.94
CA LYS A 29 10.63 4.17 6.15
C LYS A 29 9.39 4.92 5.70
N ALA A 30 8.52 4.25 4.98
CA ALA A 30 7.21 4.79 4.64
C ALA A 30 6.11 3.90 5.16
N LEU A 31 5.11 4.55 5.78
CA LEU A 31 3.90 3.92 6.26
C LEU A 31 2.76 4.28 5.32
N VAL A 32 2.26 3.31 4.57
CA VAL A 32 1.13 3.51 3.67
C VAL A 32 -0.11 2.91 4.32
N THR A 33 -1.14 3.73 4.56
CA THR A 33 -2.43 3.27 5.07
C THR A 33 -3.47 3.33 3.95
N ILE A 34 -3.93 2.17 3.52
CA ILE A 34 -4.97 2.01 2.50
C ILE A 34 -6.28 1.71 3.20
N ARG A 35 -7.30 2.57 3.04
CA ARG A 35 -8.64 2.36 3.59
C ARG A 35 -9.56 1.77 2.54
N VAL A 36 -9.96 0.51 2.72
CA VAL A 36 -10.85 -0.18 1.79
C VAL A 36 -12.27 -0.15 2.39
N ARG A 37 -13.16 0.66 1.80
CA ARG A 37 -14.55 0.83 2.29
C ARG A 37 -15.46 -0.35 1.94
N GLU A 38 -15.22 -1.00 0.80
CA GLU A 38 -15.88 -2.23 0.38
C GLU A 38 -14.87 -3.12 -0.34
N ILE A 39 -14.92 -4.42 -0.09
CA ILE A 39 -14.20 -5.42 -0.90
C ILE A 39 -15.00 -5.59 -2.20
N THR A 40 -15.00 -4.56 -3.05
CA THR A 40 -15.56 -4.68 -4.41
C THR A 40 -14.62 -5.54 -5.24
N GLY A 41 -15.17 -6.52 -5.97
CA GLY A 41 -14.42 -7.51 -6.75
C GLY A 41 -13.28 -6.89 -7.56
N GLU A 42 -12.07 -6.98 -7.03
CA GLU A 42 -10.90 -6.44 -7.70
C GLU A 42 -10.67 -7.19 -9.02
N SER A 43 -10.44 -6.45 -10.09
CA SER A 43 -10.05 -7.05 -11.37
C SER A 43 -8.76 -7.86 -11.19
N ALA A 44 -8.55 -8.90 -12.00
CA ALA A 44 -7.30 -9.67 -11.97
C ALA A 44 -6.03 -8.81 -12.16
N LYS A 45 -6.17 -7.64 -12.80
CA LYS A 45 -5.10 -6.63 -12.95
C LYS A 45 -4.79 -5.93 -11.62
N GLN A 46 -5.81 -5.59 -10.83
CA GLN A 46 -5.65 -5.01 -9.50
C GLN A 46 -4.98 -6.02 -8.55
N PHE A 47 -5.44 -7.27 -8.52
CA PHE A 47 -4.80 -8.32 -7.73
C PHE A 47 -3.31 -8.51 -8.04
N ARG A 48 -2.94 -8.54 -9.32
CA ARG A 48 -1.52 -8.64 -9.73
C ARG A 48 -0.72 -7.43 -9.28
N SER A 49 -1.29 -6.23 -9.41
CA SER A 49 -0.64 -4.99 -8.96
C SER A 49 -0.47 -4.98 -7.45
N PHE A 50 -1.49 -5.39 -6.69
CA PHE A 50 -1.46 -5.47 -5.24
C PHE A 50 -0.43 -6.50 -4.74
N ARG A 51 -0.38 -7.70 -5.33
CA ARG A 51 0.68 -8.69 -5.03
C ARG A 51 2.07 -8.15 -5.28
N LYS A 52 2.26 -7.40 -6.37
CA LYS A 52 3.54 -6.76 -6.67
C LYS A 52 3.90 -5.71 -5.63
N VAL A 53 2.95 -4.90 -5.18
CA VAL A 53 3.14 -3.95 -4.07
C VAL A 53 3.56 -4.66 -2.79
N LEU A 54 2.86 -5.73 -2.41
CA LEU A 54 3.17 -6.50 -1.20
C LEU A 54 4.56 -7.16 -1.25
N SER A 55 5.01 -7.59 -2.43
CA SER A 55 6.36 -8.20 -2.60
C SER A 55 7.51 -7.25 -2.27
N TYR A 56 7.22 -5.95 -2.20
CA TYR A 56 8.18 -4.91 -1.90
C TYR A 56 8.06 -4.37 -0.48
N CYS A 57 7.01 -4.72 0.27
CA CYS A 57 6.87 -4.29 1.65
C CYS A 57 7.76 -5.15 2.56
N SER A 58 8.36 -4.51 3.56
CA SER A 58 9.10 -5.21 4.60
C SER A 58 8.14 -5.82 5.63
N TYR A 59 6.99 -5.18 5.83
CA TYR A 59 5.95 -5.61 6.75
C TYR A 59 4.58 -5.10 6.28
N PHE A 60 3.53 -5.85 6.57
CA PHE A 60 2.15 -5.39 6.40
C PHE A 60 1.28 -5.80 7.58
N ASN A 61 0.31 -4.97 7.91
CA ASN A 61 -0.73 -5.24 8.90
C ASN A 61 -2.10 -4.87 8.32
N VAL A 62 -3.12 -5.65 8.64
CA VAL A 62 -4.50 -5.38 8.26
C VAL A 62 -5.33 -5.27 9.52
N LYS A 63 -5.97 -4.13 9.71
CA LYS A 63 -6.85 -3.86 10.86
C LYS A 63 -8.24 -3.50 10.37
N ALA A 64 -9.27 -4.06 11.00
CA ALA A 64 -10.63 -3.60 10.78
C ALA A 64 -10.84 -2.22 11.44
N GLU A 65 -11.44 -1.30 10.70
CA GLU A 65 -11.87 0.03 11.18
C GLU A 65 -13.37 0.20 10.88
N ASP A 66 -14.04 1.16 11.52
CA ASP A 66 -15.47 1.41 11.28
C ASP A 66 -15.73 1.70 9.79
N GLY A 67 -16.47 0.79 9.13
CA GLY A 67 -16.80 0.91 7.72
C GLY A 67 -15.67 0.55 6.74
N GLY A 68 -14.65 -0.21 7.15
CA GLY A 68 -13.65 -0.71 6.21
C GLY A 68 -12.46 -1.48 6.80
N LEU A 69 -11.45 -1.70 5.97
CA LEU A 69 -10.15 -2.26 6.35
C LEU A 69 -9.06 -1.20 6.19
N ALA A 70 -8.23 -1.03 7.21
CA ALA A 70 -6.98 -0.29 7.13
C ALA A 70 -5.82 -1.25 6.90
N VAL A 71 -5.23 -1.19 5.71
CA VAL A 71 -4.00 -1.93 5.38
C VAL A 71 -2.82 -1.00 5.57
N THR A 72 -1.95 -1.33 6.52
CA THR A 72 -0.71 -0.63 6.80
C THR A 72 0.44 -1.37 6.13
N LEU A 73 1.18 -0.70 5.26
CA LEU A 73 2.37 -1.25 4.59
C LEU A 73 3.60 -0.48 5.04
N GLU A 74 4.63 -1.19 5.48
CA GLU A 74 5.95 -0.62 5.78
C GLU A 74 6.91 -0.93 4.62
N PHE A 75 7.58 0.10 4.14
CA PHE A 75 8.66 -0.01 3.16
C PHE A 75 9.95 0.53 3.75
N GLU A 76 11.05 -0.21 3.60
CA GLU A 76 12.38 0.23 4.02
C GLU A 76 13.32 0.38 2.81
N TRP A 77 13.98 1.53 2.70
CA TRP A 77 15.01 1.76 1.69
C TRP A 77 16.41 1.92 2.29
N LEU A 78 17.40 1.44 1.52
CA LEU A 78 18.82 1.58 1.78
C LEU A 78 19.35 2.69 0.89
#